data_AF-A0A831XID6-F1
#
_entry.id   AF-A0A831XID6-F1
#
_cell.length_a   1.000
_cell.length_b   1.000
_cell.length_c   1.000
_cell.angle_alpha   90.00
_cell.angle_beta   90.00
_cell.angle_gamma   90.00
#
_symmetry.space_group_name_H-M   'P 1'
#
loop_
_entity.id
_entity.type
_entity.pdbx_description
1 polymer ?
#
loop_
_entity_poly.entity_id
_entity_poly.type
_entity_poly.pdbx_seq_one_letter_code
_entity_poly.pdbx_strand_id
1 'polypeptide(L)' 'KHPLYAKAGVPEVWVVDLVRDRVHVFRKPQGEGYGEAQALEAGELSVLGLKVPVKEVLP' A
#
# COMPACT_ATOMS: atom_id res chain seq x y z
N LYS A 1 5.22 0.40 12.40
CA LYS A 1 5.27 1.76 11.79
C LYS A 1 3.92 2.25 11.25
N HIS A 2 3.00 1.35 10.92
CA HIS A 2 1.70 1.68 10.34
C HIS A 2 0.93 2.81 11.06
N PRO A 3 0.77 2.79 12.41
CA PRO A 3 0.07 3.87 13.11
C PRO A 3 0.80 5.21 13.09
N LEU A 4 2.13 5.19 13.02
CA LEU A 4 2.95 6.40 12.98
C LEU A 4 2.79 7.11 11.62
N TYR A 5 2.71 6.37 10.53
CA TYR A 5 2.48 6.93 9.20
C TYR A 5 1.07 7.48 9.02
N ALA A 6 0.07 6.78 9.56
CA ALA A 6 -1.30 7.29 9.62
C ALA A 6 -1.40 8.61 10.39
N LYS A 7 -0.81 8.66 11.60
CA LYS A 7 -0.77 9.89 12.41
C LYS A 7 -0.04 11.04 11.73
N ALA A 8 1.02 10.74 10.97
CA ALA A 8 1.75 11.73 10.19
C ALA A 8 1.02 12.15 8.90
N GLY A 9 -0.15 11.59 8.61
CA GLY A 9 -0.94 11.92 7.43
C GLY A 9 -0.36 11.41 6.11
N VAL A 10 0.48 10.36 6.14
CA VAL A 10 1.04 9.76 4.92
C VAL A 10 -0.13 9.21 4.09
N PRO A 11 -0.37 9.70 2.85
CA PRO A 11 -1.60 9.46 2.11
C PRO A 11 -1.75 8.00 1.66
N GLU A 12 -0.62 7.33 1.40
CA GLU A 12 -0.58 5.98 0.89
C GLU A 12 0.67 5.24 1.39
N VAL A 13 0.50 3.98 1.80
CA VAL A 13 1.59 3.08 2.22
C VAL A 13 1.41 1.74 1.54
N TRP A 14 2.48 1.23 0.91
CA TRP A 14 2.53 -0.12 0.36
C TRP A 14 3.43 -1.01 1.21
N VAL A 15 2.97 -2.23 1.50
CA VAL A 15 3.73 -3.26 2.21
C VAL A 15 3.77 -4.50 1.34
N VAL A 16 4.97 -4.89 0.92
CA VAL A 16 5.21 -6.09 0.12
C VAL A 16 5.28 -7.29 1.07
N ASP A 17 4.30 -8.20 0.99
CA ASP A 17 4.28 -9.48 1.69
C ASP A 17 4.87 -10.55 0.77
N LEU A 18 6.18 -10.76 0.89
CA LEU A 18 6.94 -11.74 0.10
C LEU A 18 6.56 -13.19 0.39
N VAL A 19 6.00 -13.48 1.57
CA VAL A 19 5.62 -14.85 1.96
C VAL A 19 4.32 -15.26 1.26
N ARG A 20 3.44 -14.29 0.99
CA ARG A 20 2.13 -14.51 0.37
C ARG A 20 2.01 -13.89 -1.03
N ASP A 21 3.14 -13.48 -1.60
CA ASP A 21 3.26 -12.93 -2.95
C ASP A 21 2.21 -11.84 -3.27
N ARG A 22 2.12 -10.84 -2.40
CA ARG A 22 1.11 -9.77 -2.53
C ARG A 22 1.59 -8.43 -2.00
N VAL A 23 0.99 -7.37 -2.50
CA VAL A 23 1.20 -6.00 -2.02
C VAL A 23 -0.03 -5.54 -1.26
N HIS A 24 0.14 -5.23 0.02
CA HIS A 24 -0.88 -4.54 0.81
C HIS A 24 -0.79 -3.04 0.56
N VAL A 25 -1.91 -2.42 0.20
CA VAL A 25 -2.00 -0.98 -0.02
C VAL A 25 -2.97 -0.38 0.97
N PHE A 26 -2.52 0.66 1.66
CA PHE A 26 -3.27 1.35 2.70
C PHE A 26 -3.42 2.83 2.34
N ARG A 27 -4.65 3.36 2.42
CA ARG A 27 -5.01 4.74 2.05
C ARG A 27 -6.00 5.35 3.03
N LYS A 28 -6.22 6.67 2.87
CA LYS A 28 -7.10 7.48 3.72
C LYS A 28 -6.67 7.39 5.20
N PRO A 29 -5.55 8.01 5.59
CA PRO A 29 -5.11 8.01 6.98
C PRO A 29 -6.21 8.57 7.90
N GLN A 30 -6.49 7.87 8.98
CA GLN A 30 -7.52 8.17 9.97
C GLN A 30 -6.95 7.90 11.37
N GLY A 31 -6.49 8.96 12.04
CA GLY A 31 -5.89 8.84 13.36
C GLY A 31 -4.70 7.87 13.37
N GLU A 32 -4.90 6.70 13.99
CA GLU A 32 -3.86 5.67 14.14
C GLU A 32 -3.88 4.59 13.04
N GLY A 33 -4.70 4.74 12.01
CA GLY A 33 -4.85 3.74 10.96
C GLY A 33 -5.19 4.30 9.58
N TYR A 34 -5.56 3.39 8.68
CA TYR A 34 -5.95 3.69 7.32
C TYR A 34 -7.38 3.21 7.10
N GLY A 35 -8.22 4.07 6.53
CA GLY A 35 -9.63 3.76 6.25
C GLY A 35 -9.82 2.83 5.05
N GLU A 36 -8.79 2.69 4.20
CA GLU A 36 -8.78 1.77 3.07
C GLU A 36 -7.59 0.84 3.18
N ALA A 37 -7.86 -0.45 3.01
CA ALA A 37 -6.85 -1.51 2.94
C ALA A 37 -7.24 -2.48 1.84
N GLN A 38 -6.30 -2.79 0.95
CA GLN A 38 -6.44 -3.78 -0.10
C GLN A 38 -5.18 -4.64 -0.19
N ALA A 39 -5.34 -5.88 -0.64
CA ALA A 39 -4.21 -6.76 -0.96
C ALA A 39 -4.28 -7.10 -2.45
N LEU A 40 -3.19 -6.86 -3.17
CA LEU A 40 -3.08 -7.10 -4.60
C LEU A 40 -2.04 -8.19 -4.86
N GLU A 41 -2.49 -9.28 -5.48
CA GLU A 41 -1.64 -10.37 -5.98
C GLU A 41 -1.29 -10.14 -7.46
N ALA A 42 -2.07 -9.31 -8.17
CA ALA A 42 -1.86 -8.97 -9.58
C ALA A 42 -2.46 -7.59 -9.91
N GLY A 43 -2.19 -7.12 -11.13
CA GLY A 43 -2.71 -5.85 -11.65
C GLY A 43 -1.71 -4.71 -11.61
N GLU A 44 -2.23 -3.48 -11.49
CA GLU A 44 -1.45 -2.25 -11.50
C GLU A 44 -1.68 -1.44 -10.22
N LEU A 45 -0.61 -0.94 -9.65
CA LEU A 45 -0.60 0.11 -8.65
C LEU A 45 -0.52 1.46 -9.35
N SER A 46 -1.27 2.46 -8.86
CA SER A 46 -1.23 3.82 -9.40
C SER A 46 -0.80 4.79 -8.30
N VAL A 47 0.29 5.51 -8.53
CA VAL A 47 0.81 6.52 -7.60
C VAL A 47 1.26 7.75 -8.39
N LEU A 48 0.71 8.93 -8.07
CA LEU A 48 1.09 10.20 -8.72
C LEU A 48 1.06 10.16 -10.26
N GLY A 49 0.15 9.39 -10.85
CA GLY A 49 0.03 9.19 -12.29
C GLY A 49 0.99 8.15 -12.89
N LEU A 50 1.89 7.57 -12.08
CA LEU A 50 2.71 6.43 -12.45
C LEU A 50 1.93 5.14 -12.23
N LYS A 51 1.98 4.27 -13.24
CA LYS A 51 1.44 2.92 -13.17
C LYS A 51 2.58 1.94 -12.96
N VAL A 52 2.51 1.18 -11.88
CA VAL A 52 3.52 0.18 -11.52
C VAL A 52 2.83 -1.19 -11.49
N PRO A 53 3.17 -2.12 -12.39
CA PRO A 53 2.66 -3.48 -12.31
C PRO A 53 3.05 -4.14 -10.99
N VAL A 54 2.14 -4.88 -10.38
CA VAL A 54 2.40 -5.57 -9.09
C VAL A 54 3.60 -6.52 -9.19
N LYS A 55 3.77 -7.17 -10.34
CA LYS A 55 4.92 -8.03 -10.68
C LYS A 55 6.29 -7.33 -10.72
N GLU A 56 6.34 -6.01 -10.78
CA GLU A 56 7.60 -5.25 -10.74
C GLU A 56 7.99 -4.86 -9.30
N VAL A 57 7.02 -4.94 -8.38
CA VAL A 57 7.20 -4.68 -6.95
C VAL A 57 7.49 -5.98 -6.19
N LEU A 58 6.88 -7.08 -6.62
CA LEU A 58 7.20 -8.43 -6.15
C LEU A 58 8.49 -8.93 -6.85
N PRO A 59 9.42 -9.58 -6.12
CA PRO A 59 10.68 -10.07 -6.66
C PRO A 59 10.54 -11.32 -7.53
#